data_AF-A0A6I6AAN4-F1
#
_entry.id   AF-A0A6I6AAN4-F1
#
_cell.length_a   1.000
_cell.length_b   1.000
_cell.length_c   1.000
_cell.angle_alpha   90.00
_cell.angle_beta   90.00
_cell.angle_gamma   90.00
#
_symmetry.space_group_name_H-M   'P 1'
#
loop_
_entity.id
_entity.type
_entity.pdbx_description
1 polymer ?
#
loop_
_entity_poly.entity_id
_entity_poly.type
_entity_poly.pdbx_seq_one_letter_code
_entity_poly.pdbx_strand_id
1 'polypeptide(L)'
;MSGFRTERDSMGEVQVPAEAYYGAQTQRAVENFQISGNTLPPSLIHAMGKVKLAAAHANRDLGKLSGTGKNPLNDEQIKALVSAATEVFEGKYDDQFPIDVYQTGSGTSSNMNVNEVISNRAIEILGEDRFAADKSVHPNDHVNMGQSTNDTFPTAIHVAVATSIHEQLIPGLEKMAASLKEKAKAWDQIIKIGRTHLADATPLRLGQEFGGFARQLELSIGRAKRAAEAVYELPVGGTAVGSGINTHPEFGKRVSEELAKLTGIAFVEAVDHFEGNAQRDGLVECHAELKTIATTLFNVSNNIRWLGSGPRCGFYEVKIPDLQPGSSIMPGKVNPVMCESMMQATTRVIGNDQTITMSGAAGGQFQLNIMMPVMGFTALESVHLLANSCNEFVKLCLENMEANEEACNAAVENSLSMVTSLNPHIGYEKASALAKEAFKSGKTIRELCTEQEILPAETLNEALDPMSMTEPQA
;
A
#
# COMPACT_ATOMS: atom_id res chain seq x y z
N MET A 1 -28.39 -21.52 18.38
CA MET A 1 -27.39 -22.53 18.01
C MET A 1 -27.54 -22.72 16.52
N SER A 2 -26.52 -22.39 15.72
CA SER A 2 -26.53 -22.75 14.30
C SER A 2 -26.55 -24.27 14.21
N GLY A 3 -27.48 -24.81 13.42
CA GLY A 3 -27.47 -26.24 13.10
C GLY A 3 -26.23 -26.61 12.29
N PHE A 4 -25.98 -27.91 12.13
CA PHE A 4 -24.98 -28.44 11.20
C PHE A 4 -25.68 -29.28 10.13
N ARG A 5 -25.07 -29.35 8.96
CA ARG A 5 -25.40 -30.30 7.89
C ARG A 5 -24.20 -31.19 7.61
N THR A 6 -24.47 -32.42 7.18
CA THR A 6 -23.43 -33.35 6.75
C THR A 6 -23.13 -33.14 5.27
N GLU A 7 -21.88 -32.82 4.95
CA GLU A 7 -21.35 -32.79 3.58
C GLU A 7 -20.35 -33.93 3.38
N ARG A 8 -20.09 -34.33 2.13
CA ARG A 8 -19.17 -35.42 1.81
C ARG A 8 -18.21 -35.04 0.68
N ASP A 9 -16.94 -35.35 0.88
CA ASP A 9 -15.91 -35.31 -0.16
C ASP A 9 -15.23 -36.69 -0.30
N SER A 10 -14.11 -36.73 -1.03
CA SER A 10 -13.33 -37.96 -1.22
C SER A 10 -12.73 -38.53 0.08
N MET A 11 -12.66 -37.72 1.15
CA MET A 11 -12.15 -38.12 2.47
C MET A 11 -13.25 -38.56 3.44
N GLY A 12 -14.53 -38.46 3.05
CA GLY A 12 -15.67 -38.89 3.85
C GLY A 12 -16.57 -37.73 4.27
N GLU A 13 -17.32 -37.93 5.35
CA GLU A 13 -18.29 -36.95 5.86
C GLU A 13 -17.63 -35.87 6.73
N VAL A 14 -18.21 -34.68 6.79
CA VAL A 14 -17.83 -33.56 7.67
C VAL A 14 -19.05 -32.72 8.05
N GLN A 15 -19.05 -32.15 9.25
CA GLN A 15 -20.14 -31.31 9.75
C GLN A 15 -19.90 -29.84 9.38
N VAL A 16 -20.77 -29.27 8.55
CA VAL A 16 -20.69 -27.88 8.07
C VAL A 16 -21.82 -27.07 8.71
N PRO A 17 -21.61 -25.80 9.11
CA PRO A 17 -22.72 -24.96 9.59
C PRO A 17 -23.88 -24.93 8.59
N ALA A 18 -25.12 -25.07 9.07
CA ALA A 18 -26.29 -25.28 8.21
C ALA A 18 -26.49 -24.17 7.16
N GLU A 19 -26.22 -22.92 7.54
CA GLU A 19 -26.39 -21.75 6.68
C GLU A 19 -25.18 -21.42 5.80
N ALA A 20 -24.04 -22.10 5.98
CA ALA A 20 -22.82 -21.81 5.23
C ALA A 20 -22.97 -22.17 3.75
N TYR A 21 -22.56 -21.27 2.87
CA TYR A 21 -22.50 -21.53 1.43
C TYR A 21 -21.32 -22.40 1.03
N TYR A 22 -20.27 -22.46 1.84
CA TYR A 22 -19.11 -23.31 1.58
C TYR A 22 -19.39 -24.78 1.91
N GLY A 23 -18.59 -25.70 1.38
CA GLY A 23 -18.80 -27.15 1.46
C GLY A 23 -17.75 -27.88 2.31
N ALA A 24 -17.63 -29.19 2.06
CA ALA A 24 -16.76 -30.08 2.82
C ALA A 24 -15.28 -29.67 2.79
N GLN A 25 -14.74 -29.24 1.64
CA GLN A 25 -13.32 -28.94 1.53
C GLN A 25 -12.95 -27.69 2.33
N THR A 26 -13.81 -26.67 2.30
CA THR A 26 -13.65 -25.47 3.13
C THR A 26 -13.71 -25.81 4.61
N GLN A 27 -14.70 -26.60 5.04
CA GLN A 27 -14.83 -26.97 6.45
C GLN A 27 -13.60 -27.75 6.96
N ARG A 28 -13.07 -28.68 6.16
CA ARG A 28 -11.80 -29.36 6.51
C ARG A 28 -10.64 -28.40 6.61
N ALA A 29 -10.56 -27.41 5.72
CA ALA A 29 -9.50 -26.40 5.79
C ALA A 29 -9.61 -25.54 7.05
N VAL A 30 -10.82 -25.15 7.47
CA VAL A 30 -11.06 -24.44 8.74
C VAL A 30 -10.61 -25.27 9.93
N GLU A 31 -10.91 -26.57 9.94
CA GLU A 31 -10.51 -27.47 11.03
C GLU A 31 -8.98 -27.69 11.07
N ASN A 32 -8.35 -27.82 9.90
CA ASN A 32 -6.91 -28.09 9.77
C ASN A 32 -6.03 -26.87 10.05
N PHE A 33 -6.47 -25.67 9.65
CA PHE A 33 -5.66 -24.45 9.68
C PHE A 33 -6.20 -23.47 10.73
N GLN A 34 -5.74 -23.62 11.97
CA GLN A 34 -6.10 -22.77 13.11
C GLN A 34 -4.84 -22.08 13.67
N ILE A 35 -4.18 -21.27 12.83
CA ILE A 35 -2.81 -20.80 13.10
C ILE A 35 -2.81 -19.38 13.68
N SER A 36 -3.47 -18.44 13.01
CA SER A 36 -3.44 -17.01 13.36
C SER A 36 -4.80 -16.45 13.73
N GLY A 37 -5.88 -17.05 13.23
CA GLY A 37 -7.22 -16.51 13.31
C GLY A 37 -7.52 -15.41 12.29
N ASN A 38 -6.54 -15.03 11.45
CA ASN A 38 -6.74 -14.12 10.34
C ASN A 38 -7.17 -14.88 9.09
N THR A 39 -8.22 -14.41 8.42
CA THR A 39 -8.66 -14.94 7.13
C THR A 39 -8.01 -14.16 5.97
N LEU A 40 -8.21 -14.62 4.74
CA LEU A 40 -7.87 -13.80 3.57
C LEU A 40 -8.59 -12.44 3.64
N PRO A 41 -7.93 -11.34 3.23
CA PRO A 41 -8.55 -10.03 3.26
C PRO A 41 -9.68 -9.95 2.22
N PRO A 42 -10.75 -9.18 2.47
CA PRO A 42 -11.88 -9.05 1.54
C PRO A 42 -11.45 -8.70 0.12
N SER A 43 -10.46 -7.81 -0.06
CA SER A 43 -9.94 -7.44 -1.38
C SER A 43 -9.39 -8.62 -2.19
N LEU A 44 -8.80 -9.63 -1.53
CA LEU A 44 -8.36 -10.85 -2.20
C LEU A 44 -9.52 -11.77 -2.55
N ILE A 45 -10.50 -11.91 -1.66
CA ILE A 45 -11.74 -12.67 -1.91
C ILE A 45 -12.49 -12.09 -3.11
N HIS A 46 -12.66 -10.76 -3.14
CA HIS A 46 -13.32 -10.05 -4.23
C HIS A 46 -12.57 -10.24 -5.56
N ALA A 47 -11.23 -10.21 -5.52
CA ALA A 47 -10.40 -10.48 -6.70
C ALA A 47 -10.54 -11.93 -7.18
N MET A 48 -10.62 -12.91 -6.28
CA MET A 48 -10.93 -14.29 -6.65
C MET A 48 -12.31 -14.39 -7.32
N GLY A 49 -13.32 -13.67 -6.81
CA GLY A 49 -14.63 -13.52 -7.45
C GLY A 49 -14.54 -12.94 -8.87
N LYS A 50 -13.76 -11.86 -9.07
CA LYS A 50 -13.49 -11.27 -10.40
C LYS A 50 -12.85 -12.28 -11.35
N VAL A 51 -11.88 -13.07 -10.88
CA VAL A 51 -11.22 -14.10 -11.69
C VAL A 51 -12.22 -15.19 -12.11
N LYS A 52 -13.10 -15.64 -11.20
CA LYS A 52 -14.15 -16.62 -11.55
C LYS A 52 -15.17 -16.07 -12.51
N LEU A 53 -15.56 -14.80 -12.37
CA LEU A 53 -16.44 -14.11 -13.32
C LEU A 53 -15.81 -14.03 -14.71
N ALA A 54 -14.55 -13.59 -14.78
CA ALA A 54 -13.81 -13.51 -16.04
C ALA A 54 -13.63 -14.88 -16.71
N ALA A 55 -13.33 -15.92 -15.93
CA ALA A 55 -13.25 -17.29 -16.40
C ALA A 55 -14.60 -17.82 -16.93
N ALA A 56 -15.71 -17.50 -16.25
CA ALA A 56 -17.05 -17.87 -16.70
C ALA A 56 -17.40 -17.19 -18.03
N HIS A 57 -17.09 -15.90 -18.19
CA HIS A 57 -17.25 -15.18 -19.47
C HIS A 57 -16.39 -15.79 -20.58
N ALA A 58 -15.10 -16.03 -20.34
CA ALA A 58 -14.21 -16.64 -21.32
C ALA A 58 -14.70 -18.03 -21.76
N ASN A 59 -15.07 -18.90 -20.81
CA ASN A 59 -15.56 -20.24 -21.14
C ASN A 59 -16.95 -20.23 -21.81
N ARG A 60 -17.84 -19.29 -21.47
CA ARG A 60 -19.10 -19.08 -22.21
C ARG A 60 -18.82 -18.72 -23.66
N ASP A 61 -17.99 -17.70 -23.88
CA ASP A 61 -17.71 -17.16 -25.21
C ASP A 61 -16.94 -18.15 -26.10
N LEU A 62 -16.16 -19.03 -25.48
CA LEU A 62 -15.49 -20.16 -26.14
C LEU A 62 -16.39 -21.40 -26.32
N GLY A 63 -17.65 -21.36 -25.88
CA GLY A 63 -18.59 -22.48 -25.95
C GLY A 63 -18.21 -23.68 -25.07
N LYS A 64 -17.30 -23.50 -24.10
CA LYS A 64 -16.83 -24.59 -23.23
C LYS A 64 -17.87 -24.98 -22.19
N LEU A 65 -18.59 -24.01 -21.61
CA LEU A 65 -19.64 -24.29 -20.63
C LEU A 65 -20.81 -25.07 -21.22
N SER A 66 -21.23 -24.78 -22.45
CA SER A 66 -22.41 -25.39 -23.09
C SER A 66 -22.11 -26.51 -24.08
N GLY A 67 -20.87 -26.60 -24.59
CA GLY A 67 -20.50 -27.54 -25.65
C GLY A 67 -19.50 -28.62 -25.24
N THR A 68 -18.96 -28.60 -24.01
CA THR A 68 -17.93 -29.54 -23.56
C THR A 68 -18.12 -30.00 -22.12
N GLY A 69 -17.30 -30.95 -21.67
CA GLY A 69 -17.38 -31.54 -20.33
C GLY A 69 -18.40 -32.66 -20.23
N LYS A 70 -18.50 -33.27 -19.04
CA LYS A 70 -19.43 -34.37 -18.76
C LYS A 70 -20.89 -33.88 -18.72
N ASN A 71 -21.10 -32.70 -18.14
CA ASN A 71 -22.42 -32.12 -17.87
C ASN A 71 -22.48 -30.68 -18.42
N PRO A 72 -22.69 -30.46 -19.73
CA PRO A 72 -22.74 -29.11 -20.27
C PRO A 72 -23.88 -28.28 -19.66
N LEU A 73 -23.62 -27.00 -19.41
CA LEU A 73 -24.60 -26.06 -18.86
C LEU A 73 -25.51 -25.48 -19.95
N ASN A 74 -26.77 -25.25 -19.59
CA ASN A 74 -27.70 -24.44 -20.39
C ASN A 74 -27.53 -22.93 -20.10
N ASP A 75 -28.21 -22.07 -20.86
CA ASP A 75 -28.09 -20.62 -20.75
C ASP A 75 -28.51 -20.07 -19.38
N GLU A 76 -29.53 -20.65 -18.74
CA GLU A 76 -29.99 -20.22 -17.42
C GLU A 76 -28.94 -20.55 -16.33
N GLN A 77 -28.33 -21.73 -16.41
CA GLN A 77 -27.25 -22.14 -15.51
C GLN A 77 -25.99 -21.30 -15.69
N ILE A 78 -25.63 -20.96 -16.93
CA ILE A 78 -24.51 -20.04 -17.21
C ILE A 78 -24.82 -18.65 -16.62
N LYS A 79 -26.04 -18.15 -16.78
CA LYS A 79 -26.46 -16.86 -16.22
C LYS A 79 -26.41 -16.88 -14.68
N ALA A 80 -26.84 -17.97 -14.04
CA ALA A 80 -26.77 -18.14 -12.60
C ALA A 80 -25.33 -18.18 -12.08
N LEU A 81 -24.43 -18.91 -12.77
CA LEU A 81 -23.00 -18.96 -12.48
C LEU A 81 -22.36 -17.56 -12.52
N VAL A 82 -22.62 -16.81 -13.60
CA VAL A 82 -22.13 -15.43 -13.76
C VAL A 82 -22.66 -14.54 -12.64
N SER A 83 -23.95 -14.60 -12.34
CA SER A 83 -24.57 -13.80 -11.26
C SER A 83 -23.96 -14.12 -9.89
N ALA A 84 -23.77 -15.40 -9.56
CA ALA A 84 -23.16 -15.82 -8.30
C ALA A 84 -21.71 -15.34 -8.17
N ALA A 85 -20.91 -15.43 -9.24
CA ALA A 85 -19.55 -14.91 -9.25
C ALA A 85 -19.51 -13.38 -9.08
N THR A 86 -20.44 -12.66 -9.70
CA THR A 86 -20.61 -11.21 -9.49
C THR A 86 -20.94 -10.89 -8.03
N GLU A 87 -21.86 -11.61 -7.39
CA GLU A 87 -22.22 -11.36 -5.98
C GLU A 87 -21.03 -11.58 -5.01
N VAL A 88 -20.16 -12.56 -5.28
CA VAL A 88 -18.91 -12.77 -4.50
C VAL A 88 -17.93 -11.62 -4.74
N PHE A 89 -17.74 -11.19 -5.98
CA PHE A 89 -16.93 -10.02 -6.30
C PHE A 89 -17.44 -8.74 -5.60
N GLU A 90 -18.75 -8.53 -5.55
CA GLU A 90 -19.39 -7.37 -4.91
C GLU A 90 -19.37 -7.42 -3.37
N GLY A 91 -18.79 -8.46 -2.76
CA GLY A 91 -18.62 -8.61 -1.32
C GLY A 91 -19.89 -9.00 -0.56
N LYS A 92 -20.90 -9.56 -1.23
CA LYS A 92 -22.16 -9.97 -0.58
C LYS A 92 -22.03 -11.19 0.34
N TYR A 93 -20.91 -11.93 0.25
CA TYR A 93 -20.66 -13.19 0.96
C TYR A 93 -19.31 -13.20 1.68
N ASP A 94 -18.79 -12.04 2.11
CA ASP A 94 -17.47 -11.96 2.77
C ASP A 94 -17.36 -12.83 4.03
N ASP A 95 -18.49 -13.13 4.69
CA ASP A 95 -18.57 -14.01 5.85
C ASP A 95 -18.49 -15.52 5.51
N GLN A 96 -18.48 -15.88 4.22
CA GLN A 96 -18.43 -17.27 3.73
C GLN A 96 -17.00 -17.76 3.43
N PHE A 97 -15.98 -17.00 3.84
CA PHE A 97 -14.56 -17.30 3.57
C PHE A 97 -13.71 -17.40 4.86
N PRO A 98 -13.99 -18.40 5.72
CA PRO A 98 -13.44 -18.49 7.08
C PRO A 98 -12.01 -19.07 7.17
N ILE A 99 -11.37 -19.39 6.04
CA ILE A 99 -10.08 -20.11 6.05
C ILE A 99 -8.93 -19.17 6.46
N ASP A 100 -8.07 -19.65 7.36
CA ASP A 100 -6.88 -18.94 7.82
C ASP A 100 -5.92 -18.64 6.65
N VAL A 101 -5.20 -17.51 6.72
CA VAL A 101 -4.14 -17.18 5.77
C VAL A 101 -3.09 -18.29 5.70
N TYR A 102 -2.71 -18.89 6.83
CA TYR A 102 -1.71 -19.95 6.91
C TYR A 102 -2.32 -21.33 6.59
N GLN A 103 -2.70 -21.48 5.33
CA GLN A 103 -3.30 -22.68 4.75
C GLN A 103 -2.32 -23.40 3.81
N THR A 104 -2.84 -24.32 2.97
CA THR A 104 -2.05 -24.90 1.87
C THR A 104 -1.38 -23.81 1.03
N GLY A 105 -0.10 -23.99 0.75
CA GLY A 105 0.76 -22.97 0.17
C GLY A 105 0.37 -22.47 -1.22
N SER A 106 -0.39 -23.28 -1.97
CA SER A 106 -0.94 -22.89 -3.26
C SER A 106 -2.17 -21.98 -3.16
N GLY A 107 -2.84 -21.93 -2.00
CA GLY A 107 -4.17 -21.33 -1.85
C GLY A 107 -5.32 -22.23 -2.31
N THR A 108 -5.11 -23.54 -2.49
CA THR A 108 -6.14 -24.46 -3.01
C THR A 108 -7.40 -24.47 -2.14
N SER A 109 -7.26 -24.42 -0.82
CA SER A 109 -8.41 -24.40 0.07
C SER A 109 -9.29 -23.16 -0.18
N SER A 110 -8.68 -21.99 -0.36
CA SER A 110 -9.41 -20.76 -0.70
C SER A 110 -9.99 -20.77 -2.11
N ASN A 111 -9.27 -21.31 -3.11
CA ASN A 111 -9.82 -21.46 -4.46
C ASN A 111 -11.05 -22.36 -4.46
N MET A 112 -10.99 -23.49 -3.75
CA MET A 112 -12.14 -24.38 -3.59
C MET A 112 -13.26 -23.76 -2.77
N ASN A 113 -12.96 -22.96 -1.75
CA ASN A 113 -13.97 -22.21 -1.00
C ASN A 113 -14.76 -21.27 -1.90
N VAL A 114 -14.09 -20.49 -2.76
CA VAL A 114 -14.76 -19.64 -3.75
C VAL A 114 -15.56 -20.47 -4.74
N ASN A 115 -15.03 -21.60 -5.21
CA ASN A 115 -15.76 -22.49 -6.11
C ASN A 115 -17.04 -23.04 -5.46
N GLU A 116 -16.97 -23.50 -4.21
CA GLU A 116 -18.11 -24.04 -3.45
C GLU A 116 -19.17 -22.98 -3.20
N VAL A 117 -18.77 -21.77 -2.78
CA VAL A 117 -19.71 -20.65 -2.53
C VAL A 117 -20.42 -20.24 -3.81
N ILE A 118 -19.70 -20.04 -4.91
CA ILE A 118 -20.29 -19.66 -6.21
C ILE A 118 -21.20 -20.77 -6.73
N SER A 119 -20.78 -22.03 -6.65
CA SER A 119 -21.57 -23.20 -7.06
C SER A 119 -22.90 -23.26 -6.30
N ASN A 120 -22.86 -23.26 -4.97
CA ASN A 120 -24.05 -23.35 -4.14
C ASN A 120 -24.96 -22.14 -4.32
N ARG A 121 -24.38 -20.95 -4.53
CA ARG A 121 -25.16 -19.75 -4.80
C ARG A 121 -25.83 -19.78 -6.18
N ALA A 122 -25.13 -20.27 -7.22
CA ALA A 122 -25.73 -20.42 -8.54
C ALA A 122 -26.91 -21.41 -8.53
N ILE A 123 -26.79 -22.52 -7.79
CA ILE A 123 -27.87 -23.51 -7.63
C ILE A 123 -29.07 -22.89 -6.93
N GLU A 124 -28.86 -22.09 -5.88
CA GLU A 124 -29.94 -21.38 -5.20
C GLU A 124 -30.63 -20.35 -6.10
N ILE A 125 -29.89 -19.63 -6.96
CA ILE A 125 -30.46 -18.70 -7.95
C ILE A 125 -31.39 -19.43 -8.93
N LEU A 126 -31.10 -20.69 -9.26
CA LEU A 126 -31.94 -21.55 -10.09
C LEU A 126 -33.18 -22.09 -9.35
N GLY A 127 -33.32 -21.83 -8.05
CA GLY A 127 -34.40 -22.36 -7.22
C GLY A 127 -34.23 -23.85 -6.87
N GLU A 128 -33.02 -24.38 -7.03
CA GLU A 128 -32.69 -25.77 -6.77
C GLU A 128 -32.13 -25.96 -5.35
N ASP A 129 -32.08 -27.21 -4.88
CA ASP A 129 -31.48 -27.54 -3.58
C ASP A 129 -29.95 -27.46 -3.67
N ARG A 130 -29.39 -26.37 -3.17
CA ARG A 130 -27.93 -26.17 -3.07
C ARG A 130 -27.21 -27.20 -2.21
N PHE A 131 -27.89 -28.08 -1.47
CA PHE A 131 -27.27 -29.15 -0.70
C PHE A 131 -27.42 -30.54 -1.34
N ALA A 132 -28.02 -30.61 -2.54
CA ALA A 132 -28.08 -31.84 -3.30
C ALA A 132 -26.67 -32.39 -3.58
N ALA A 133 -26.52 -33.72 -3.48
CA ALA A 133 -25.26 -34.40 -3.75
C ALA A 133 -24.84 -34.31 -5.23
N ASP A 134 -25.81 -34.30 -6.14
CA ASP A 134 -25.60 -34.02 -7.56
C ASP A 134 -25.86 -32.53 -7.82
N LYS A 135 -24.84 -31.82 -8.29
CA LYS A 135 -24.84 -30.35 -8.42
C LYS A 135 -25.04 -29.98 -9.88
N SER A 136 -26.12 -29.25 -10.18
CA SER A 136 -26.37 -28.72 -11.53
C SER A 136 -25.28 -27.75 -11.99
N VAL A 137 -24.75 -26.95 -11.06
CA VAL A 137 -23.53 -26.14 -11.25
C VAL A 137 -22.42 -26.68 -10.35
N HIS A 138 -21.60 -27.60 -10.84
CA HIS A 138 -20.53 -28.24 -10.08
C HIS A 138 -19.31 -27.32 -9.83
N PRO A 139 -18.72 -27.30 -8.62
CA PRO A 139 -17.62 -26.40 -8.27
C PRO A 139 -16.33 -26.65 -9.07
N ASN A 140 -16.04 -27.89 -9.46
CA ASN A 140 -14.84 -28.20 -10.25
C ASN A 140 -15.12 -28.07 -11.75
N ASP A 141 -16.06 -28.89 -12.24
CA ASP A 141 -16.39 -29.06 -13.66
C ASP A 141 -16.90 -27.78 -14.31
N HIS A 142 -17.53 -26.86 -13.56
CA HIS A 142 -18.09 -25.61 -14.11
C HIS A 142 -17.40 -24.36 -13.56
N VAL A 143 -17.41 -24.15 -12.23
CA VAL A 143 -16.83 -22.91 -11.64
C VAL A 143 -15.32 -22.85 -11.86
N ASN A 144 -14.64 -24.00 -11.75
CA ASN A 144 -13.20 -24.15 -11.96
C ASN A 144 -12.83 -24.69 -13.37
N MET A 145 -13.74 -24.63 -14.34
CA MET A 145 -13.51 -25.13 -15.69
C MET A 145 -12.30 -24.43 -16.33
N GLY A 146 -11.34 -25.22 -16.85
CA GLY A 146 -10.15 -24.72 -17.53
C GLY A 146 -9.12 -24.02 -16.63
N GLN A 147 -9.28 -24.13 -15.30
CA GLN A 147 -8.48 -23.43 -14.29
C GLN A 147 -7.75 -24.41 -13.38
N SER A 148 -6.68 -23.94 -12.74
CA SER A 148 -6.04 -24.56 -11.60
C SER A 148 -5.92 -23.54 -10.48
N THR A 149 -5.83 -23.97 -9.22
CA THR A 149 -5.42 -23.03 -8.16
C THR A 149 -4.09 -22.35 -8.53
N ASN A 150 -3.18 -23.12 -9.12
CA ASN A 150 -1.80 -22.72 -9.37
C ASN A 150 -1.64 -21.58 -10.38
N ASP A 151 -2.66 -21.30 -11.20
CA ASP A 151 -2.68 -20.14 -12.09
C ASP A 151 -3.74 -19.10 -11.68
N THR A 152 -4.88 -19.50 -11.08
CA THR A 152 -5.92 -18.53 -10.70
C THR A 152 -5.69 -17.84 -9.36
N PHE A 153 -5.12 -18.52 -8.36
CA PHE A 153 -4.82 -17.89 -7.07
C PHE A 153 -3.74 -16.80 -7.18
N PRO A 154 -2.58 -17.02 -7.85
CA PRO A 154 -1.63 -15.93 -8.06
C PRO A 154 -2.20 -14.82 -8.95
N THR A 155 -3.04 -15.15 -9.94
CA THR A 155 -3.79 -14.15 -10.72
C THR A 155 -4.65 -13.26 -9.82
N ALA A 156 -5.40 -13.84 -8.88
CA ALA A 156 -6.21 -13.09 -7.93
C ALA A 156 -5.37 -12.19 -7.02
N ILE A 157 -4.18 -12.65 -6.58
CA ILE A 157 -3.25 -11.82 -5.80
C ILE A 157 -2.82 -10.59 -6.61
N HIS A 158 -2.37 -10.79 -7.86
CA HIS A 158 -1.95 -9.70 -8.74
C HIS A 158 -3.09 -8.70 -8.97
N VAL A 159 -4.29 -9.20 -9.25
CA VAL A 159 -5.50 -8.37 -9.41
C VAL A 159 -5.81 -7.56 -8.16
N ALA A 160 -5.81 -8.20 -6.98
CA ALA A 160 -6.11 -7.54 -5.70
C ALA A 160 -5.09 -6.44 -5.37
N VAL A 161 -3.79 -6.74 -5.54
CA VAL A 161 -2.69 -5.82 -5.22
C VAL A 161 -2.70 -4.62 -6.16
N ALA A 162 -2.75 -4.84 -7.48
CA ALA A 162 -2.79 -3.75 -8.46
C ALA A 162 -4.02 -2.87 -8.24
N THR A 163 -5.21 -3.47 -8.05
CA THR A 163 -6.45 -2.74 -7.77
C THR A 163 -6.31 -1.89 -6.50
N SER A 164 -5.79 -2.47 -5.42
CA SER A 164 -5.62 -1.73 -4.14
C SER A 164 -4.60 -0.60 -4.27
N ILE A 165 -3.54 -0.75 -5.07
CA ILE A 165 -2.58 0.32 -5.32
C ILE A 165 -3.24 1.48 -6.08
N HIS A 166 -4.00 1.19 -7.15
CA HIS A 166 -4.69 2.21 -7.95
C HIS A 166 -5.81 2.91 -7.18
N GLU A 167 -6.63 2.16 -6.46
CA GLU A 167 -7.84 2.68 -5.82
C GLU A 167 -7.59 3.29 -4.44
N GLN A 168 -6.51 2.89 -3.74
CA GLN A 168 -6.26 3.30 -2.36
C GLN A 168 -4.94 4.05 -2.20
N LEU A 169 -3.82 3.43 -2.58
CA LEU A 169 -2.49 3.98 -2.28
C LEU A 169 -2.15 5.21 -3.11
N ILE A 170 -2.33 5.15 -4.43
CA ILE A 170 -2.04 6.29 -5.32
C ILE A 170 -2.86 7.51 -4.91
N PRO A 171 -4.19 7.43 -4.73
CA PRO A 171 -4.99 8.57 -4.26
C PRO A 171 -4.55 9.10 -2.89
N GLY A 172 -4.20 8.21 -1.95
CA GLY A 172 -3.70 8.63 -0.63
C GLY A 172 -2.39 9.42 -0.71
N LEU A 173 -1.45 8.95 -1.55
CA LEU A 173 -0.19 9.66 -1.81
C LEU A 173 -0.41 11.00 -2.53
N GLU A 174 -1.31 11.04 -3.51
CA GLU A 174 -1.69 12.27 -4.23
C GLU A 174 -2.30 13.31 -3.29
N LYS A 175 -3.21 12.89 -2.41
CA LYS A 175 -3.80 13.75 -1.39
C LYS A 175 -2.73 14.33 -0.45
N MET A 176 -1.79 13.49 0.01
CA MET A 176 -0.70 13.94 0.89
C MET A 176 0.29 14.87 0.18
N ALA A 177 0.66 14.57 -1.06
CA ALA A 177 1.52 15.43 -1.88
C ALA A 177 0.88 16.81 -2.09
N ALA A 178 -0.41 16.85 -2.42
CA ALA A 178 -1.17 18.08 -2.63
C ALA A 178 -1.21 18.92 -1.35
N SER A 179 -1.53 18.32 -0.20
CA SER A 179 -1.57 19.02 1.09
C SER A 179 -0.22 19.61 1.47
N LEU A 180 0.88 18.86 1.31
CA LEU A 180 2.23 19.37 1.55
C LEU A 180 2.59 20.52 0.60
N LYS A 181 2.16 20.45 -0.67
CA LYS A 181 2.38 21.50 -1.67
C LYS A 181 1.60 22.78 -1.37
N GLU A 182 0.40 22.66 -0.81
CA GLU A 182 -0.38 23.80 -0.33
C GLU A 182 0.31 24.48 0.85
N LYS A 183 0.78 23.71 1.84
CA LYS A 183 1.59 24.25 2.95
C LYS A 183 2.88 24.90 2.43
N ALA A 184 3.55 24.27 1.47
CA ALA A 184 4.75 24.81 0.86
C ALA A 184 4.52 26.22 0.27
N LYS A 185 3.42 26.41 -0.47
CA LYS A 185 3.03 27.73 -1.00
C LYS A 185 2.68 28.72 0.11
N ALA A 186 1.89 28.29 1.09
CA ALA A 186 1.45 29.14 2.18
C ALA A 186 2.60 29.63 3.08
N TRP A 187 3.67 28.84 3.18
CA TRP A 187 4.81 29.11 4.06
C TRP A 187 6.06 29.56 3.31
N ASP A 188 5.93 29.91 2.03
CA ASP A 188 7.08 30.32 1.21
C ASP A 188 7.70 31.65 1.65
N GLN A 189 7.00 32.47 2.44
CA GLN A 189 7.56 33.72 2.98
C GLN A 189 8.15 33.56 4.40
N ILE A 190 8.00 32.39 5.02
CA ILE A 190 8.47 32.13 6.38
C ILE A 190 9.92 31.66 6.31
N ILE A 191 10.85 32.44 6.86
CA ILE A 191 12.27 32.09 6.88
C ILE A 191 12.56 31.28 8.15
N LYS A 192 13.34 30.23 8.00
CA LYS A 192 13.85 29.41 9.10
C LYS A 192 15.32 29.10 8.90
N ILE A 193 15.95 28.53 9.94
CA ILE A 193 17.32 28.04 9.82
C ILE A 193 17.35 26.61 9.27
N GLY A 194 18.22 26.38 8.29
CA GLY A 194 18.53 25.04 7.81
C GLY A 194 19.33 24.26 8.83
N ARG A 195 19.27 22.93 8.77
CA ARG A 195 20.11 22.08 9.61
C ARG A 195 20.70 20.94 8.79
N THR A 196 22.02 20.82 8.85
CA THR A 196 22.75 19.66 8.33
C THR A 196 23.52 19.06 9.50
N HIS A 197 23.54 17.73 9.63
CA HIS A 197 24.11 17.05 10.80
C HIS A 197 23.50 17.48 12.15
N LEU A 198 22.26 17.99 12.14
CA LEU A 198 21.55 18.61 13.29
C LEU A 198 22.18 19.91 13.82
N ALA A 199 23.20 20.46 13.14
CA ALA A 199 23.78 21.76 13.45
C ALA A 199 23.18 22.86 12.56
N ASP A 200 23.20 24.10 13.05
CA ASP A 200 22.67 25.26 12.33
C ASP A 200 23.44 25.49 11.01
N ALA A 201 22.70 25.61 9.91
CA ALA A 201 23.22 25.86 8.57
C ALA A 201 22.70 27.20 8.04
N THR A 202 22.66 27.41 6.72
CA THR A 202 22.16 28.65 6.12
C THR A 202 20.62 28.75 6.21
N PRO A 203 20.05 29.96 6.12
CA PRO A 203 18.61 30.15 6.02
C PRO A 203 17.99 29.43 4.82
N LEU A 204 16.72 29.06 4.97
CA LEU A 204 15.83 28.63 3.89
C LEU A 204 14.40 29.08 4.21
N ARG A 205 13.50 29.00 3.24
CA ARG A 205 12.07 29.23 3.48
C ARG A 205 11.41 27.93 3.93
N LEU A 206 10.52 27.98 4.91
CA LEU A 206 9.76 26.82 5.36
C LEU A 206 8.98 26.20 4.19
N GLY A 207 8.52 27.04 3.27
CA GLY A 207 7.93 26.60 2.00
C GLY A 207 8.85 25.76 1.12
N GLN A 208 10.15 26.07 1.04
CA GLN A 208 11.13 25.27 0.29
C GLN A 208 11.29 23.87 0.89
N GLU A 209 11.34 23.78 2.23
CA GLU A 209 11.45 22.50 2.95
C GLU A 209 10.21 21.61 2.72
N PHE A 210 9.02 22.18 2.88
CA PHE A 210 7.76 21.47 2.65
C PHE A 210 7.52 21.15 1.17
N GLY A 211 8.03 21.97 0.25
CA GLY A 211 8.09 21.68 -1.18
C GLY A 211 8.99 20.47 -1.47
N GLY A 212 10.09 20.32 -0.73
CA GLY A 212 10.94 19.12 -0.74
C GLY A 212 10.17 17.87 -0.30
N PHE A 213 9.42 17.93 0.80
CA PHE A 213 8.57 16.81 1.23
C PHE A 213 7.50 16.47 0.18
N ALA A 214 6.79 17.47 -0.36
CA ALA A 214 5.81 17.26 -1.42
C ALA A 214 6.43 16.55 -2.64
N ARG A 215 7.65 16.95 -3.04
CA ARG A 215 8.37 16.32 -4.14
C ARG A 215 8.72 14.85 -3.86
N GLN A 216 9.08 14.50 -2.62
CA GLN A 216 9.32 13.10 -2.25
C GLN A 216 8.06 12.24 -2.40
N LEU A 217 6.88 12.78 -2.10
CA LEU A 217 5.59 12.11 -2.30
C LEU A 217 5.23 12.00 -3.79
N GLU A 218 5.46 13.05 -4.59
CA GLU A 218 5.31 13.00 -6.06
C GLU A 218 6.14 11.87 -6.69
N LEU A 219 7.39 11.70 -6.25
CA LEU A 219 8.24 10.59 -6.69
C LEU A 219 7.70 9.23 -6.22
N SER A 220 7.08 9.19 -5.03
CA SER A 220 6.48 7.98 -4.47
C SER A 220 5.20 7.54 -5.20
N ILE A 221 4.45 8.48 -5.79
CA ILE A 221 3.35 8.14 -6.71
C ILE A 221 3.89 7.40 -7.94
N GLY A 222 5.02 7.86 -8.49
CA GLY A 222 5.70 7.16 -9.58
C GLY A 222 6.18 5.75 -9.19
N ARG A 223 6.65 5.57 -7.95
CA ARG A 223 7.00 4.25 -7.39
C ARG A 223 5.78 3.34 -7.26
N ALA A 224 4.66 3.87 -6.78
CA ALA A 224 3.41 3.10 -6.66
C ALA A 224 2.90 2.64 -8.03
N LYS A 225 3.01 3.48 -9.06
CA LYS A 225 2.66 3.09 -10.44
C LYS A 225 3.51 1.94 -10.96
N ARG A 226 4.85 2.01 -10.79
CA ARG A 226 5.74 0.89 -11.13
C ARG A 226 5.46 -0.36 -10.31
N ALA A 227 5.14 -0.20 -9.02
CA ALA A 227 4.75 -1.32 -8.17
C ALA A 227 3.51 -2.05 -8.70
N ALA A 228 2.51 -1.31 -9.19
CA ALA A 228 1.33 -1.89 -9.81
C ALA A 228 1.69 -2.57 -11.15
N GLU A 229 2.49 -1.92 -11.99
CA GLU A 229 2.93 -2.46 -13.29
C GLU A 229 3.65 -3.80 -13.16
N ALA A 230 4.45 -4.00 -12.11
CA ALA A 230 5.17 -5.24 -11.84
C ALA A 230 4.26 -6.48 -11.65
N VAL A 231 2.95 -6.29 -11.44
CA VAL A 231 1.97 -7.37 -11.26
C VAL A 231 0.85 -7.36 -12.31
N TYR A 232 1.03 -6.67 -13.45
CA TYR A 232 0.03 -6.69 -14.54
C TYR A 232 0.04 -7.98 -15.35
N GLU A 233 1.13 -8.73 -15.33
CA GLU A 233 1.23 -10.02 -16.00
C GLU A 233 0.54 -11.11 -15.16
N LEU A 234 -0.39 -11.85 -15.77
CA LEU A 234 -1.27 -12.78 -15.09
C LEU A 234 -0.98 -14.24 -15.50
N PRO A 235 -0.76 -15.14 -14.53
CA PRO A 235 -0.48 -16.57 -14.78
C PRO A 235 -1.61 -17.37 -15.44
N VAL A 236 -2.87 -16.89 -15.33
CA VAL A 236 -4.07 -17.61 -15.76
C VAL A 236 -3.93 -18.15 -17.19
N GLY A 237 -4.28 -19.43 -17.38
CA GLY A 237 -4.03 -20.16 -18.62
C GLY A 237 -2.87 -21.17 -18.49
N GLY A 238 -1.97 -20.97 -17.51
CA GLY A 238 -0.88 -21.91 -17.23
C GLY A 238 -1.33 -23.22 -16.59
N THR A 239 -2.50 -23.25 -15.97
CA THR A 239 -3.11 -24.40 -15.28
C THR A 239 -2.21 -25.01 -14.20
N ALA A 240 -1.98 -26.34 -14.20
CA ALA A 240 -1.32 -27.03 -13.11
C ALA A 240 0.17 -26.66 -12.95
N VAL A 241 0.90 -26.57 -14.06
CA VAL A 241 2.38 -26.49 -14.07
C VAL A 241 2.95 -25.50 -15.10
N GLY A 242 2.08 -24.71 -15.75
CA GLY A 242 2.45 -23.78 -16.81
C GLY A 242 2.20 -24.29 -18.24
N SER A 243 1.81 -25.56 -18.43
CA SER A 243 1.63 -26.14 -19.77
C SER A 243 0.28 -25.85 -20.43
N GLY A 244 -0.69 -25.31 -19.70
CA GLY A 244 -2.06 -25.13 -20.20
C GLY A 244 -2.85 -26.42 -20.44
N ILE A 245 -2.49 -27.52 -19.76
CA ILE A 245 -3.26 -28.77 -19.88
C ILE A 245 -4.72 -28.57 -19.45
N ASN A 246 -5.65 -29.11 -20.23
CA ASN A 246 -7.10 -29.02 -19.98
C ASN A 246 -7.70 -27.61 -20.03
N THR A 247 -7.01 -26.61 -20.60
CA THR A 247 -7.60 -25.31 -20.91
C THR A 247 -7.67 -25.05 -22.42
N HIS A 248 -8.41 -24.01 -22.82
CA HIS A 248 -8.46 -23.58 -24.23
C HIS A 248 -7.26 -22.67 -24.54
N PRO A 249 -6.66 -22.73 -25.75
CA PRO A 249 -5.50 -21.89 -26.10
C PRO A 249 -5.73 -20.37 -25.99
N GLU A 250 -6.99 -19.91 -26.03
CA GLU A 250 -7.33 -18.49 -25.87
C GLU A 250 -7.85 -18.13 -24.46
N PHE A 251 -7.87 -19.08 -23.53
CA PHE A 251 -8.49 -18.89 -22.22
C PHE A 251 -7.77 -17.82 -21.40
N GLY A 252 -6.44 -17.93 -21.22
CA GLY A 252 -5.66 -16.99 -20.42
C GLY A 252 -5.78 -15.55 -20.94
N LYS A 253 -5.51 -15.35 -22.24
CA LYS A 253 -5.73 -14.08 -22.93
C LYS A 253 -7.11 -13.46 -22.67
N ARG A 254 -8.19 -14.22 -22.86
CA ARG A 254 -9.56 -13.71 -22.70
C ARG A 254 -9.88 -13.37 -21.24
N VAL A 255 -9.37 -14.16 -20.28
CA VAL A 255 -9.52 -13.84 -18.86
C VAL A 255 -8.79 -12.55 -18.51
N SER A 256 -7.54 -12.37 -18.95
CA SER A 256 -6.78 -11.14 -18.72
C SER A 256 -7.45 -9.91 -19.33
N GLU A 257 -7.96 -10.02 -20.57
CA GLU A 257 -8.71 -8.95 -21.23
C GLU A 257 -10.01 -8.59 -20.48
N GLU A 258 -10.72 -9.58 -19.95
CA GLU A 258 -11.94 -9.35 -19.18
C GLU A 258 -11.64 -8.71 -17.82
N LEU A 259 -10.60 -9.17 -17.12
CA LEU A 259 -10.13 -8.54 -15.88
C LEU A 259 -9.69 -7.09 -16.12
N ALA A 260 -9.04 -6.82 -17.26
CA ALA A 260 -8.67 -5.47 -17.64
C ALA A 260 -9.89 -4.56 -17.85
N LYS A 261 -10.96 -5.05 -18.49
CA LYS A 261 -12.22 -4.30 -18.62
C LYS A 261 -12.90 -4.05 -17.29
N LEU A 262 -12.95 -5.07 -16.42
CA LEU A 262 -13.62 -5.00 -15.12
C LEU A 262 -12.91 -4.05 -14.15
N THR A 263 -11.61 -3.84 -14.30
CA THR A 263 -10.78 -3.04 -13.37
C THR A 263 -10.27 -1.73 -13.94
N GLY A 264 -10.24 -1.57 -15.27
CA GLY A 264 -9.56 -0.46 -15.94
C GLY A 264 -8.04 -0.55 -15.90
N ILE A 265 -7.47 -1.67 -15.45
CA ILE A 265 -6.03 -1.91 -15.34
C ILE A 265 -5.58 -2.75 -16.54
N ALA A 266 -4.42 -2.44 -17.12
CA ALA A 266 -3.92 -3.11 -18.33
C ALA A 266 -3.30 -4.50 -18.05
N PHE A 267 -4.08 -5.40 -17.46
CA PHE A 267 -3.67 -6.79 -17.24
C PHE A 267 -3.42 -7.51 -18.57
N VAL A 268 -2.40 -8.35 -18.60
CA VAL A 268 -2.00 -9.16 -19.76
C VAL A 268 -1.78 -10.61 -19.36
N GLU A 269 -1.95 -11.54 -20.30
CA GLU A 269 -1.56 -12.94 -20.12
C GLU A 269 -0.04 -13.06 -19.97
N ALA A 270 0.41 -14.03 -19.17
CA ALA A 270 1.83 -14.33 -19.03
C ALA A 270 2.50 -14.64 -20.38
N VAL A 271 3.65 -14.01 -20.61
CA VAL A 271 4.51 -14.28 -21.77
C VAL A 271 5.07 -15.70 -21.69
N ASP A 272 5.40 -16.15 -20.48
CA ASP A 272 5.81 -17.52 -20.18
C ASP A 272 5.05 -18.05 -18.95
N HIS A 273 4.18 -19.03 -19.16
CA HIS A 273 3.39 -19.62 -18.08
C HIS A 273 4.20 -20.50 -17.11
N PHE A 274 5.41 -20.96 -17.45
CA PHE A 274 6.23 -21.70 -16.49
C PHE A 274 6.83 -20.76 -15.46
N GLU A 275 7.36 -19.61 -15.88
CA GLU A 275 7.74 -18.51 -14.98
C GLU A 275 6.50 -18.06 -14.20
N GLY A 276 5.43 -17.76 -14.94
CA GLY A 276 4.17 -17.29 -14.42
C GLY A 276 3.49 -18.26 -13.44
N ASN A 277 3.81 -19.55 -13.41
CA ASN A 277 3.32 -20.47 -12.37
C ASN A 277 4.34 -20.65 -11.23
N ALA A 278 5.63 -20.69 -11.54
CA ALA A 278 6.67 -21.10 -10.60
C ALA A 278 7.17 -19.98 -9.68
N GLN A 279 7.26 -18.75 -10.17
CA GLN A 279 7.93 -17.64 -9.47
C GLN A 279 6.98 -16.51 -9.12
N ARG A 280 7.32 -15.69 -8.12
CA ARG A 280 6.53 -14.51 -7.69
C ARG A 280 7.35 -13.22 -7.75
N ASP A 281 8.29 -13.13 -8.68
CA ASP A 281 9.27 -12.04 -8.74
C ASP A 281 8.60 -10.69 -8.97
N GLY A 282 7.55 -10.62 -9.80
CA GLY A 282 6.76 -9.39 -9.97
C GLY A 282 6.14 -8.88 -8.66
N LEU A 283 5.75 -9.77 -7.74
CA LEU A 283 5.24 -9.39 -6.43
C LEU A 283 6.37 -8.96 -5.46
N VAL A 284 7.56 -9.53 -5.59
CA VAL A 284 8.76 -9.10 -4.86
C VAL A 284 9.19 -7.70 -5.31
N GLU A 285 9.24 -7.45 -6.62
CA GLU A 285 9.52 -6.13 -7.20
C GLU A 285 8.48 -5.10 -6.77
N CYS A 286 7.20 -5.44 -6.87
CA CYS A 286 6.09 -4.61 -6.37
C CYS A 286 6.33 -4.17 -4.92
N HIS A 287 6.64 -5.12 -4.03
CA HIS A 287 6.80 -4.80 -2.63
C HIS A 287 8.09 -4.01 -2.33
N ALA A 288 9.16 -4.19 -3.12
CA ALA A 288 10.37 -3.38 -2.99
C ALA A 288 10.10 -1.88 -3.23
N GLU A 289 9.21 -1.55 -4.18
CA GLU A 289 8.73 -0.18 -4.38
C GLU A 289 7.86 0.29 -3.21
N LEU A 290 6.95 -0.55 -2.68
CA LEU A 290 6.17 -0.23 -1.47
C LEU A 290 7.05 0.05 -0.25
N LYS A 291 8.11 -0.72 -0.02
CA LYS A 291 9.11 -0.45 1.01
C LYS A 291 9.76 0.91 0.81
N THR A 292 10.11 1.27 -0.42
CA THR A 292 10.74 2.57 -0.73
C THR A 292 9.78 3.74 -0.49
N ILE A 293 8.48 3.55 -0.72
CA ILE A 293 7.45 4.50 -0.32
C ILE A 293 7.38 4.60 1.21
N ALA A 294 7.42 3.47 1.91
CA ALA A 294 7.40 3.43 3.38
C ALA A 294 8.59 4.19 3.99
N THR A 295 9.80 4.05 3.46
CA THR A 295 10.97 4.80 3.94
C THR A 295 10.81 6.31 3.75
N THR A 296 10.18 6.73 2.63
CA THR A 296 9.86 8.13 2.36
C THR A 296 8.87 8.68 3.38
N LEU A 297 7.76 7.99 3.62
CA LEU A 297 6.74 8.39 4.58
C LEU A 297 7.29 8.43 6.02
N PHE A 298 8.11 7.46 6.40
CA PHE A 298 8.82 7.47 7.69
C PHE A 298 9.71 8.71 7.82
N ASN A 299 10.47 9.06 6.78
CA ASN A 299 11.35 10.22 6.81
C ASN A 299 10.56 11.52 6.92
N VAL A 300 9.52 11.72 6.12
CA VAL A 300 8.69 12.94 6.14
C VAL A 300 8.02 13.11 7.50
N SER A 301 7.38 12.06 8.03
CA SER A 301 6.74 12.12 9.35
C SER A 301 7.72 12.39 10.48
N ASN A 302 8.92 11.80 10.43
CA ASN A 302 9.96 12.04 11.44
C ASN A 302 10.51 13.47 11.38
N ASN A 303 10.69 14.04 10.18
CA ASN A 303 11.08 15.45 10.04
C ASN A 303 10.01 16.37 10.62
N ILE A 304 8.73 16.19 10.24
CA ILE A 304 7.62 16.97 10.80
C ILE A 304 7.58 16.86 12.34
N ARG A 305 7.79 15.66 12.88
CA ARG A 305 7.85 15.41 14.32
C ARG A 305 8.97 16.21 15.01
N TRP A 306 10.15 16.27 14.41
CA TRP A 306 11.27 17.06 14.92
C TRP A 306 10.99 18.56 14.84
N LEU A 307 10.49 19.05 13.71
CA LEU A 307 10.09 20.44 13.54
C LEU A 307 9.05 20.86 14.59
N GLY A 308 8.12 19.96 14.95
CA GLY A 308 7.10 20.19 15.98
C GLY A 308 7.53 19.91 17.42
N SER A 309 8.79 19.53 17.67
CA SER A 309 9.27 19.24 19.03
C SER A 309 9.25 20.49 19.91
N GLY A 310 8.64 20.44 21.09
CA GLY A 310 8.46 21.65 21.92
C GLY A 310 7.44 21.47 23.05
N PRO A 311 6.76 22.54 23.50
CA PRO A 311 6.75 23.88 22.91
C PRO A 311 7.87 24.82 23.37
N ARG A 312 8.64 24.45 24.40
CA ARG A 312 9.66 25.35 25.01
C ARG A 312 11.10 24.84 24.97
N CYS A 313 11.30 23.54 24.81
CA CYS A 313 12.60 22.89 24.94
C CYS A 313 13.00 22.10 23.68
N GLY A 314 12.46 22.51 22.53
CA GLY A 314 12.71 21.90 21.22
C GLY A 314 12.71 22.99 20.14
N PHE A 315 12.54 22.61 18.88
CA PHE A 315 12.53 23.55 17.75
C PHE A 315 11.23 24.35 17.65
N TYR A 316 10.09 23.65 17.74
CA TYR A 316 8.73 24.19 17.70
C TYR A 316 8.48 25.14 16.51
N GLU A 317 9.07 24.81 15.35
CA GLU A 317 8.97 25.56 14.08
C GLU A 317 7.62 25.31 13.38
N VAL A 318 6.98 24.18 13.67
CA VAL A 318 5.59 23.91 13.27
C VAL A 318 4.75 23.53 14.49
N LYS A 319 3.49 23.93 14.51
CA LYS A 319 2.51 23.59 15.53
C LYS A 319 1.67 22.44 15.02
N ILE A 320 1.92 21.25 15.54
CA ILE A 320 1.15 20.04 15.22
C ILE A 320 -0.17 20.08 16.00
N PRO A 321 -1.32 19.75 15.37
CA PRO A 321 -2.62 19.80 16.03
C PRO A 321 -2.72 18.88 17.26
N ASP A 322 -3.46 19.34 18.26
CA ASP A 322 -3.78 18.56 19.47
C ASP A 322 -5.00 17.66 19.22
N LEU A 323 -4.77 16.35 19.19
CA LEU A 323 -5.82 15.35 18.91
C LEU A 323 -6.32 14.65 20.17
N GLN A 324 -5.46 14.52 21.19
CA GLN A 324 -5.75 13.78 22.41
C GLN A 324 -4.78 14.18 23.52
N PRO A 325 -5.18 14.02 24.80
CA PRO A 325 -4.27 14.21 25.93
C PRO A 325 -3.00 13.38 25.76
N GLY A 326 -1.84 14.05 25.68
CA GLY A 326 -0.56 13.42 25.39
C GLY A 326 0.11 12.74 26.59
N SER A 327 -0.47 12.86 27.79
CA SER A 327 0.05 12.20 28.98
C SER A 327 -1.03 11.99 30.03
N SER A 328 -0.99 10.84 30.69
CA SER A 328 -1.81 10.55 31.86
C SER A 328 -1.40 11.33 33.12
N ILE A 329 -0.19 11.92 33.16
CA ILE A 329 0.38 12.57 34.35
C ILE A 329 0.81 14.03 34.15
N MET A 330 1.07 14.45 32.91
CA MET A 330 1.48 15.84 32.60
C MET A 330 0.32 16.61 31.94
N PRO A 331 -0.45 17.42 32.71
CA PRO A 331 -1.55 18.20 32.15
C PRO A 331 -1.05 19.16 31.06
N GLY A 332 -1.78 19.21 29.93
CA GLY A 332 -1.47 20.09 28.81
C GLY A 332 -0.35 19.62 27.88
N LYS A 333 0.26 18.44 28.10
CA LYS A 333 1.20 17.85 27.14
C LYS A 333 0.45 17.29 25.93
N VAL A 334 0.90 17.65 24.74
CA VAL A 334 0.39 17.17 23.44
C VAL A 334 1.52 16.43 22.72
N ASN A 335 1.22 15.28 22.12
CA ASN A 335 2.19 14.47 21.38
C ASN A 335 1.89 14.47 19.87
N PRO A 336 2.91 14.31 19.02
CA PRO A 336 2.76 14.19 17.57
C PRO A 336 2.29 12.77 17.16
N VAL A 337 1.14 12.34 17.67
CA VAL A 337 0.66 10.94 17.59
C VAL A 337 0.47 10.45 16.15
N MET A 338 0.13 11.32 15.20
CA MET A 338 0.01 10.93 13.79
C MET A 338 1.38 10.66 13.14
N CYS A 339 2.43 11.37 13.55
CA CYS A 339 3.80 11.05 13.12
C CYS A 339 4.22 9.69 13.68
N GLU A 340 3.93 9.42 14.95
CA GLU A 340 4.23 8.16 15.62
C GLU A 340 3.48 6.98 14.96
N SER A 341 2.21 7.17 14.62
CA SER A 341 1.40 6.18 13.91
C SER A 341 1.96 5.88 12.51
N MET A 342 2.30 6.91 11.73
CA MET A 342 2.91 6.72 10.40
C MET A 342 4.26 5.97 10.47
N MET A 343 5.10 6.29 11.46
CA MET A 343 6.39 5.63 11.65
C MET A 343 6.24 4.15 12.02
N GLN A 344 5.24 3.79 12.84
CA GLN A 344 4.94 2.39 13.17
C GLN A 344 4.42 1.61 11.97
N ALA A 345 3.44 2.17 11.24
CA ALA A 345 2.87 1.54 10.05
C ALA A 345 3.93 1.30 8.96
N THR A 346 4.78 2.29 8.70
CA THR A 346 5.85 2.17 7.70
C THR A 346 6.94 1.19 8.13
N THR A 347 7.22 1.08 9.44
CA THR A 347 8.14 0.05 9.98
C THR A 347 7.57 -1.36 9.77
N ARG A 348 6.25 -1.54 9.97
CA ARG A 348 5.57 -2.81 9.64
C ARG A 348 5.71 -3.16 8.16
N VAL A 349 5.50 -2.19 7.26
CA VAL A 349 5.68 -2.37 5.81
C VAL A 349 7.12 -2.78 5.47
N ILE A 350 8.14 -2.18 6.11
CA ILE A 350 9.53 -2.58 5.91
C ILE A 350 9.78 -4.02 6.39
N GLY A 351 9.18 -4.44 7.50
CA GLY A 351 9.23 -5.83 7.97
C GLY A 351 8.54 -6.81 7.02
N ASN A 352 7.39 -6.40 6.47
CA ASN A 352 6.62 -7.16 5.48
C ASN A 352 7.46 -7.43 4.22
N ASP A 353 8.34 -6.51 3.83
CA ASP A 353 9.26 -6.70 2.70
C ASP A 353 10.19 -7.90 2.89
N GLN A 354 10.64 -8.16 4.12
CA GLN A 354 11.43 -9.37 4.39
C GLN A 354 10.58 -10.64 4.27
N THR A 355 9.32 -10.60 4.72
CA THR A 355 8.38 -11.71 4.53
C THR A 355 8.17 -12.00 3.05
N ILE A 356 7.95 -10.98 2.22
CA ILE A 356 7.80 -11.12 0.76
C ILE A 356 9.09 -11.64 0.12
N THR A 357 10.23 -11.05 0.46
CA THR A 357 11.55 -11.44 -0.09
C THR A 357 11.83 -12.91 0.19
N MET A 358 11.66 -13.35 1.44
CA MET A 358 11.90 -14.75 1.82
C MET A 358 10.90 -15.69 1.16
N SER A 359 9.63 -15.29 1.06
CA SER A 359 8.58 -16.09 0.41
C SER A 359 8.81 -16.24 -1.09
N GLY A 360 9.29 -15.20 -1.76
CA GLY A 360 9.70 -15.26 -3.17
C GLY A 360 10.88 -16.23 -3.35
N ALA A 361 11.97 -16.02 -2.61
CA ALA A 361 13.21 -16.78 -2.78
C ALA A 361 13.09 -18.26 -2.39
N ALA A 362 12.43 -18.57 -1.26
CA ALA A 362 12.39 -19.92 -0.70
C ALA A 362 11.07 -20.66 -0.97
N GLY A 363 10.03 -19.95 -1.38
CA GLY A 363 8.72 -20.54 -1.68
C GLY A 363 8.69 -21.26 -3.02
N GLY A 364 9.50 -20.82 -3.99
CA GLY A 364 9.58 -21.41 -5.33
C GLY A 364 10.33 -22.75 -5.34
N GLN A 365 9.62 -23.84 -5.65
CA GLN A 365 10.19 -25.17 -5.80
C GLN A 365 9.69 -25.81 -7.09
N PHE A 366 10.56 -25.90 -8.10
CA PHE A 366 10.22 -26.39 -9.44
C PHE A 366 9.11 -25.57 -10.10
N GLN A 367 7.88 -26.10 -10.23
CA GLN A 367 6.79 -25.47 -11.02
C GLN A 367 5.81 -24.63 -10.18
N LEU A 368 6.04 -24.43 -8.88
CA LEU A 368 5.11 -23.68 -8.03
C LEU A 368 5.80 -22.97 -6.86
N ASN A 369 5.33 -21.75 -6.56
CA ASN A 369 5.62 -21.10 -5.28
C ASN A 369 4.53 -21.43 -4.25
N ILE A 370 4.92 -22.01 -3.12
CA ILE A 370 3.99 -22.48 -2.07
C ILE A 370 3.84 -21.51 -0.89
N MET A 371 4.13 -20.23 -1.07
CA MET A 371 3.98 -19.20 -0.04
C MET A 371 2.93 -18.14 -0.43
N MET A 372 2.08 -18.44 -1.42
CA MET A 372 1.18 -17.45 -2.03
C MET A 372 0.18 -16.81 -1.05
N PRO A 373 -0.51 -17.54 -0.14
CA PRO A 373 -1.45 -16.92 0.79
C PRO A 373 -0.81 -15.85 1.68
N VAL A 374 0.36 -16.14 2.28
CA VAL A 374 1.06 -15.16 3.12
C VAL A 374 1.59 -13.99 2.28
N MET A 375 2.03 -14.23 1.04
CA MET A 375 2.45 -13.14 0.15
C MET A 375 1.29 -12.20 -0.21
N GLY A 376 0.13 -12.76 -0.58
CA GLY A 376 -1.07 -11.98 -0.90
C GLY A 376 -1.56 -11.16 0.30
N PHE A 377 -1.68 -11.78 1.47
CA PHE A 377 -2.06 -11.08 2.71
C PHE A 377 -1.08 -9.95 3.05
N THR A 378 0.22 -10.25 3.04
CA THR A 378 1.28 -9.31 3.43
C THR A 378 1.36 -8.11 2.50
N ALA A 379 1.25 -8.33 1.19
CA ALA A 379 1.25 -7.24 0.21
C ALA A 379 0.03 -6.32 0.38
N LEU A 380 -1.17 -6.90 0.57
CA LEU A 380 -2.40 -6.14 0.78
C LEU A 380 -2.41 -5.39 2.12
N GLU A 381 -1.86 -5.97 3.19
CA GLU A 381 -1.64 -5.27 4.46
C GLU A 381 -0.75 -4.04 4.24
N SER A 382 0.36 -4.18 3.52
CA SER A 382 1.26 -3.07 3.24
C SER A 382 0.58 -1.94 2.45
N VAL A 383 -0.18 -2.27 1.40
CA VAL A 383 -0.93 -1.27 0.61
C VAL A 383 -1.95 -0.54 1.50
N HIS A 384 -2.71 -1.28 2.30
CA HIS A 384 -3.71 -0.73 3.22
C HIS A 384 -3.10 0.21 4.27
N LEU A 385 -2.01 -0.23 4.92
CA LEU A 385 -1.30 0.56 5.93
C LEU A 385 -0.77 1.87 5.35
N LEU A 386 -0.14 1.83 4.18
CA LEU A 386 0.38 3.02 3.51
C LEU A 386 -0.73 3.98 3.10
N ALA A 387 -1.79 3.47 2.46
CA ALA A 387 -2.91 4.29 1.99
C ALA A 387 -3.62 5.00 3.15
N ASN A 388 -3.99 4.26 4.19
CA ASN A 388 -4.68 4.83 5.34
C ASN A 388 -3.80 5.76 6.17
N SER A 389 -2.50 5.44 6.30
CA SER A 389 -1.56 6.35 6.97
C SER A 389 -1.48 7.69 6.25
N CYS A 390 -1.42 7.71 4.92
CA CYS A 390 -1.45 8.97 4.16
C CYS A 390 -2.75 9.74 4.38
N ASN A 391 -3.91 9.06 4.27
CA ASN A 391 -5.23 9.69 4.39
C ASN A 391 -5.45 10.31 5.77
N GLU A 392 -5.19 9.56 6.84
CA GLU A 392 -5.37 10.04 8.21
C GLU A 392 -4.29 11.07 8.60
N PHE A 393 -3.06 10.94 8.10
CA PHE A 393 -2.03 11.95 8.36
C PHE A 393 -2.38 13.29 7.70
N VAL A 394 -2.99 13.29 6.51
CA VAL A 394 -3.50 14.54 5.92
C VAL A 394 -4.59 15.14 6.79
N LYS A 395 -5.64 14.37 7.08
CA LYS A 395 -6.84 14.81 7.79
C LYS A 395 -6.55 15.29 9.21
N LEU A 396 -5.76 14.52 9.96
CA LEU A 396 -5.56 14.72 11.40
C LEU A 396 -4.26 15.46 11.73
N CYS A 397 -3.33 15.61 10.79
CA CYS A 397 -2.08 16.35 11.00
C CYS A 397 -1.93 17.51 10.02
N LEU A 398 -1.77 17.25 8.73
CA LEU A 398 -1.36 18.28 7.77
C LEU A 398 -2.38 19.40 7.59
N GLU A 399 -3.68 19.09 7.46
CA GLU A 399 -4.72 20.10 7.22
C GLU A 399 -4.67 21.20 8.29
N ASN A 400 -4.56 20.82 9.57
CA ASN A 400 -4.60 21.73 10.72
C ASN A 400 -3.23 22.12 11.28
N MET A 401 -2.13 21.69 10.64
CA MET A 401 -0.78 22.08 11.06
C MET A 401 -0.50 23.54 10.68
N GLU A 402 0.08 24.29 11.62
CA GLU A 402 0.43 25.70 11.43
C GLU A 402 1.95 25.90 11.49
N ALA A 403 2.45 26.93 10.82
CA ALA A 403 3.83 27.39 11.03
C ALA A 403 3.93 28.19 12.33
N ASN A 404 5.05 28.08 13.03
CA ASN A 404 5.40 28.98 14.11
C ASN A 404 6.40 30.02 13.63
N GLU A 405 5.89 31.04 12.95
CA GLU A 405 6.68 32.08 12.28
C GLU A 405 7.65 32.78 13.24
N GLU A 406 7.23 33.00 14.49
CA GLU A 406 8.08 33.59 15.55
C GLU A 406 9.29 32.70 15.86
N ALA A 407 9.08 31.40 16.07
CA ALA A 407 10.18 30.47 16.35
C ALA A 407 11.12 30.32 15.16
N CYS A 408 10.57 30.25 13.93
CA CYS A 408 11.36 30.18 12.71
C CYS A 408 12.26 31.41 12.54
N ASN A 409 11.71 32.61 12.65
CA ASN A 409 12.45 33.86 12.49
C ASN A 409 13.48 34.05 13.62
N ALA A 410 13.13 33.70 14.86
CA ALA A 410 14.05 33.79 15.99
C ALA A 410 15.27 32.85 15.81
N ALA A 411 15.09 31.67 15.23
CA ALA A 411 16.18 30.74 14.97
C ALA A 411 17.18 31.28 13.93
N VAL A 412 16.70 32.06 12.95
CA VAL A 412 17.55 32.66 11.91
C VAL A 412 18.52 33.68 12.50
N GLU A 413 18.00 34.65 13.27
CA GLU A 413 18.83 35.74 13.83
C GLU A 413 19.85 35.23 14.86
N ASN A 414 19.49 34.16 15.61
CA ASN A 414 20.41 33.53 16.57
C ASN A 414 21.51 32.69 15.90
N SER A 415 21.36 32.32 14.63
CA SER A 415 22.29 31.42 13.97
C SER A 415 23.60 32.10 13.60
N LEU A 416 24.71 31.49 14.02
CA LEU A 416 26.06 31.92 13.62
C LEU A 416 26.32 31.72 12.12
N SER A 417 25.56 30.82 11.49
CA SER A 417 25.69 30.50 10.06
C SER A 417 25.18 31.62 9.15
N MET A 418 24.54 32.66 9.71
CA MET A 418 24.27 33.93 9.01
C MET A 418 25.54 34.57 8.46
N VAL A 419 26.70 34.33 9.08
CA VAL A 419 27.99 34.84 8.61
C VAL A 419 28.37 34.37 7.20
N THR A 420 27.78 33.28 6.73
CA THR A 420 28.12 32.64 5.44
C THR A 420 27.95 33.61 4.27
N SER A 421 26.93 34.46 4.31
CA SER A 421 26.68 35.44 3.25
C SER A 421 27.73 36.55 3.19
N LEU A 422 28.56 36.71 4.22
CA LEU A 422 29.66 37.67 4.23
C LEU A 422 30.90 37.16 3.51
N ASN A 423 31.01 35.85 3.21
CA ASN A 423 32.19 35.26 2.57
C ASN A 423 32.62 36.00 1.29
N PRO A 424 31.73 36.39 0.36
CA PRO A 424 32.10 37.17 -0.84
C PRO A 424 32.64 38.58 -0.52
N HIS A 425 32.28 39.15 0.62
CA HIS A 425 32.66 40.51 1.02
C HIS A 425 33.96 40.56 1.84
N ILE A 426 34.16 39.59 2.73
CA ILE A 426 35.25 39.63 3.72
C ILE A 426 36.18 38.42 3.71
N GLY A 427 35.87 37.39 2.90
CA GLY A 427 36.62 36.15 2.82
C GLY A 427 36.32 35.18 3.98
N TYR A 428 36.51 33.89 3.72
CA TYR A 428 36.17 32.80 4.63
C TYR A 428 36.88 32.88 5.99
N GLU A 429 38.18 33.20 6.02
CA GLU A 429 38.95 33.23 7.27
C GLU A 429 38.42 34.30 8.24
N LYS A 430 38.09 35.49 7.73
CA LYS A 430 37.54 36.58 8.53
C LYS A 430 36.12 36.28 9.00
N ALA A 431 35.27 35.73 8.12
CA ALA A 431 33.94 35.24 8.48
C ALA A 431 33.98 34.15 9.58
N SER A 432 34.91 33.19 9.47
CA SER A 432 35.07 32.12 10.47
C SER A 432 35.54 32.67 11.82
N ALA A 433 36.45 33.63 11.83
CA ALA A 433 36.88 34.30 13.05
C ALA A 433 35.72 35.04 13.73
N LEU A 434 34.90 35.75 12.93
CA LEU A 434 33.71 36.46 13.40
C LEU A 434 32.69 35.50 14.03
N ALA A 435 32.42 34.35 13.40
CA ALA A 435 31.50 33.35 13.94
C ALA A 435 31.95 32.82 15.32
N LYS A 436 33.26 32.58 15.48
CA LYS A 436 33.84 32.14 16.76
C LYS A 436 33.76 33.22 17.83
N GLU A 437 33.94 34.48 17.44
CA GLU A 437 33.82 35.61 18.35
C GLU A 437 32.38 35.84 18.79
N ALA A 438 31.42 35.78 17.85
CA ALA A 438 29.99 35.85 18.15
C ALA A 438 29.58 34.74 19.13
N PHE A 439 30.00 33.49 18.89
CA PHE A 439 29.78 32.38 19.82
C PHE A 439 30.35 32.66 21.22
N LYS A 440 31.58 33.15 21.30
CA LYS A 440 32.26 33.41 22.58
C LYS A 440 31.63 34.56 23.36
N SER A 441 31.15 35.58 22.65
CA SER A 441 30.56 36.78 23.24
C SER A 441 29.06 36.66 23.54
N GLY A 442 28.38 35.71 22.90
CA GLY A 442 26.92 35.56 22.97
C GLY A 442 26.15 36.58 22.13
N LYS A 443 26.85 37.37 21.30
CA LYS A 443 26.24 38.33 20.37
C LYS A 443 25.85 37.64 19.05
N THR A 444 24.85 38.18 18.39
CA THR A 444 24.50 37.79 17.02
C THR A 444 25.59 38.22 16.03
N ILE A 445 25.61 37.62 14.84
CA ILE A 445 26.49 38.04 13.74
C ILE A 445 26.23 39.50 13.37
N ARG A 446 24.96 39.91 13.34
CA ARG A 446 24.54 41.27 12.99
C ARG A 446 25.08 42.28 14.00
N GLU A 447 24.85 42.06 15.29
CA GLU A 447 25.36 42.94 16.35
C GLU A 447 26.87 43.10 16.28
N LEU A 448 27.61 41.98 16.14
CA LEU A 448 29.06 42.02 16.09
C LEU A 448 29.59 42.74 14.84
N CYS A 449 28.99 42.51 13.67
CA CYS A 449 29.36 43.21 12.44
C CYS A 449 29.08 44.71 12.51
N THR A 450 27.96 45.12 13.12
CA THR A 450 27.61 46.53 13.30
C THR A 450 28.56 47.22 14.27
N GLU A 451 28.88 46.60 15.41
CA GLU A 451 29.81 47.17 16.40
C GLU A 451 31.24 47.33 15.89
N GLN A 452 31.71 46.36 15.10
CA GLN A 452 33.07 46.37 14.54
C GLN A 452 33.19 47.09 13.19
N GLU A 453 32.08 47.65 12.68
CA GLU A 453 32.01 48.33 11.37
C GLU A 453 32.62 47.47 10.24
N ILE A 454 32.31 46.17 10.22
CA ILE A 454 32.92 45.20 9.29
C ILE A 454 32.65 45.56 7.82
N LEU A 455 31.47 46.14 7.55
CA LEU A 455 31.01 46.64 6.25
C LEU A 455 30.20 47.93 6.46
N PRO A 456 30.02 48.77 5.42
CA PRO A 456 29.05 49.87 5.45
C PRO A 456 27.65 49.36 5.79
N ALA A 457 26.87 50.14 6.55
CA ALA A 457 25.58 49.70 7.10
C ALA A 457 24.59 49.19 6.04
N GLU A 458 24.50 49.85 4.88
CA GLU A 458 23.63 49.42 3.77
C GLU A 458 24.08 48.05 3.21
N THR A 459 25.36 47.91 2.89
CA THR A 459 25.94 46.65 2.40
C THR A 459 25.81 45.52 3.42
N LEU A 460 25.95 45.82 4.71
CA LEU A 460 25.78 44.83 5.77
C LEU A 460 24.33 44.37 5.87
N ASN A 461 23.37 45.30 5.77
CA ASN A 461 21.94 44.98 5.81
C ASN A 461 21.53 44.12 4.62
N GLU A 462 22.00 44.45 3.42
CA GLU A 462 21.78 43.64 2.21
C GLU A 462 22.43 42.26 2.34
N ALA A 463 23.70 42.20 2.75
CA ALA A 463 24.42 40.93 2.86
C ALA A 463 23.86 40.01 3.95
N LEU A 464 23.28 40.56 5.03
CA LEU A 464 22.62 39.80 6.10
C LEU A 464 21.09 39.77 5.95
N ASP A 465 20.55 40.05 4.78
CA ASP A 465 19.13 39.80 4.49
C ASP A 465 18.89 38.29 4.37
N PRO A 466 18.16 37.65 5.31
CA PRO A 466 17.97 36.22 5.28
C PRO A 466 17.18 35.74 4.07
N MET A 467 16.33 36.58 3.46
CA MET A 467 15.55 36.20 2.29
C MET A 467 16.45 36.00 1.07
N SER A 468 17.38 36.93 0.83
CA SER A 468 18.38 36.84 -0.24
C SER A 468 19.25 35.57 -0.16
N MET A 469 19.43 35.02 1.04
CA MET A 469 20.20 33.79 1.30
C MET A 469 19.46 32.50 0.91
N THR A 470 18.19 32.58 0.54
CA THR A 470 17.35 31.41 0.21
C THR A 470 17.35 31.06 -1.28
N GLU A 471 18.01 31.86 -2.12
CA GLU A 471 18.06 31.66 -3.57
C GLU A 471 19.40 32.10 -4.18
N PRO A 472 19.79 31.52 -5.34
CA PRO A 472 21.00 31.95 -6.04
C PRO A 472 20.88 33.39 -6.53
N GLN A 473 21.96 34.16 -6.38
CA GLN A 473 22.08 35.51 -6.94
C GLN A 473 22.86 35.48 -8.25
N ALA A 474 22.49 36.34 -9.21
CA ALA A 474 23.08 36.40 -10.55
C ALA A 474 24.39 37.19 -10.61
#